data_AF-A0AAD3D0B7-F1
#
_entry.id   AF-A0AAD3D0B7-F1
#
_cell.length_a   1.000
_cell.length_b   1.000
_cell.length_c   1.000
_cell.angle_alpha   90.00
_cell.angle_beta   90.00
_cell.angle_gamma   90.00
#
_symmetry.space_group_name_H-M   'P 1'
#
loop_
_entity.id
_entity.type
_entity.pdbx_description
1 polymer ?
#
loop_
_entity_poly.entity_id
_entity_poly.type
_entity_poly.pdbx_seq_one_letter_code
_entity_poly.pdbx_strand_id
1 'polypeptide(L)'
;MKSIIQKDKDDVVGITLEKDTVTMMMAANLQSNKISWFLGFLCFVTQCSLISLVIIGENNRDLMPNRSSFDMPIIVPNSVQIGQFFAMILCLFNSSDVIGSIQNLTMLSLKYDKDEKVFHWGEESQHERHVLFEGNRTFGKWFFRVFVPLFLKLSQGILVLLVSTVVIMRADNIIDLLKDYTALIVISEIDNAVFLLAKHGYLGNRLQQTAHDSSEEVEVQDQKVKPLRYLMFLSLVFVLFGLYSTVIYHQDNMIFLDNVYPYCRLSFEQKNGRRFMIQDLQELSNGKCDNFQGFGANINLCGFENDECRDLNDDYPDCNPIANALNERIRKESKKQANLNQRRHADTADEFISTMHGVELSKGDFPDFKPVQIGDGVCQKELDTLECNFDGNDCTDVNENDDCNTLYKKDNYKFKLGDGECDIFMNTAECDWDHGDCLSANDSFDIKVYNVDCGGHKALTCGQCVFAPGGQIDPDLCGGDCEWDEDNFCRGANQLISKGHTDIFADYSESFFKALEDRKKC
;
A
#
# COMPACT_ATOMS: atom_id res chain seq x y z
N MET A 1 -10.05 -77.60 25.00
CA MET A 1 -10.67 -76.79 26.09
C MET A 1 -9.68 -75.73 26.65
N LYS A 2 -9.00 -74.98 25.77
CA LYS A 2 -8.20 -73.76 26.04
C LYS A 2 -7.50 -73.38 24.72
N SER A 3 -8.09 -72.53 23.87
CA SER A 3 -7.37 -71.77 22.81
C SER A 3 -8.24 -71.07 21.73
N ILE A 4 -9.57 -70.94 21.85
CA ILE A 4 -10.37 -70.21 20.83
C ILE A 4 -11.37 -69.26 21.49
N ILE A 5 -10.85 -68.37 22.33
CA ILE A 5 -11.52 -67.12 22.71
C ILE A 5 -10.43 -66.05 22.74
N GLN A 6 -9.86 -65.76 21.57
CA GLN A 6 -9.17 -64.50 21.33
C GLN A 6 -10.29 -63.51 20.98
N LYS A 7 -11.02 -63.07 22.01
CA LYS A 7 -11.95 -61.95 21.88
C LYS A 7 -11.12 -60.77 21.41
N ASP A 8 -11.55 -60.17 20.31
CA ASP A 8 -11.04 -58.93 19.75
C ASP A 8 -10.53 -58.02 20.86
N LYS A 9 -9.22 -57.76 20.85
CA LYS A 9 -8.69 -56.59 21.55
C LYS A 9 -9.28 -55.41 20.79
N ASP A 10 -10.44 -54.97 21.27
CA ASP A 10 -11.07 -53.74 20.83
C ASP A 10 -9.99 -52.66 20.71
N ASP A 11 -9.95 -51.97 19.58
CA ASP A 11 -9.01 -50.89 19.27
C ASP A 11 -9.12 -49.78 20.32
N VAL A 12 -8.44 -49.96 21.46
CA VAL A 12 -8.21 -48.91 22.46
C VAL A 12 -7.15 -48.01 21.85
N VAL A 13 -7.61 -47.01 21.10
CA VAL A 13 -6.77 -45.93 20.62
C VAL A 13 -6.48 -45.04 21.83
N GLY A 14 -5.28 -45.16 22.41
CA GLY A 14 -4.83 -44.24 23.45
C GLY A 14 -4.77 -42.82 22.88
N ILE A 15 -5.42 -41.87 23.54
CA ILE A 15 -5.37 -40.46 23.15
C ILE A 15 -4.23 -39.82 23.93
N THR A 16 -3.20 -39.40 23.23
CA THR A 16 -2.12 -38.63 23.85
C THR A 16 -2.53 -37.17 23.84
N LEU A 17 -2.54 -36.54 25.03
CA LEU A 17 -2.69 -35.09 25.14
C LEU A 17 -1.53 -34.43 24.39
N GLU A 18 -1.84 -33.38 23.65
CA GLU A 18 -0.84 -32.62 22.91
C GLU A 18 0.15 -31.97 23.88
N LYS A 19 1.42 -32.00 23.50
CA LYS A 19 2.56 -31.57 24.32
C LYS A 19 2.78 -30.07 24.16
N ASP A 20 1.78 -29.30 24.59
CA ASP A 20 1.72 -27.85 24.45
C ASP A 20 1.52 -27.13 25.80
N THR A 21 1.64 -25.81 25.78
CA THR A 21 1.48 -25.00 27.01
C THR A 21 0.04 -24.96 27.52
N VAL A 22 -0.96 -25.23 26.67
CA VAL A 22 -2.37 -25.28 27.05
C VAL A 22 -2.66 -26.52 27.91
N THR A 23 -2.05 -27.67 27.59
CA THR A 23 -2.08 -28.88 28.43
C THR A 23 -1.43 -28.61 29.78
N MET A 24 -0.35 -27.83 29.83
CA MET A 24 0.20 -27.36 31.12
C MET A 24 -0.77 -26.46 31.88
N MET A 25 -1.52 -25.58 31.21
CA MET A 25 -2.56 -24.78 31.87
C MET A 25 -3.67 -25.65 32.46
N MET A 26 -4.06 -26.71 31.77
CA MET A 26 -5.06 -27.67 32.24
C MET A 26 -4.56 -28.48 33.45
N ALA A 27 -3.31 -28.92 33.42
CA ALA A 27 -2.68 -29.66 34.50
C ALA A 27 -2.45 -28.78 35.74
N ALA A 28 -2.18 -27.48 35.55
CA ALA A 28 -1.87 -26.55 36.62
C ALA A 28 -2.98 -26.43 37.67
N ASN A 29 -2.58 -26.51 38.93
CA ASN A 29 -3.43 -26.15 40.04
C ASN A 29 -3.40 -24.62 40.22
N LEU A 30 -4.55 -23.96 40.02
CA LEU A 30 -4.69 -22.50 40.14
C LEU A 30 -4.28 -21.93 41.50
N GLN A 31 -4.32 -22.72 42.57
CA GLN A 31 -3.93 -22.25 43.91
C GLN A 31 -2.43 -22.38 44.16
N SER A 32 -1.84 -23.53 43.83
CA SER A 32 -0.44 -23.83 44.16
C SER A 32 0.55 -23.51 43.04
N ASN A 33 0.12 -23.56 41.77
CA ASN A 33 0.97 -23.42 40.61
C ASN A 33 0.43 -22.43 39.57
N LYS A 34 0.29 -21.18 40.00
CA LYS A 34 -0.08 -20.05 39.14
C LYS A 34 0.90 -19.82 37.98
N ILE A 35 2.16 -20.25 38.14
CA ILE A 35 3.23 -20.00 37.17
C ILE A 35 2.99 -20.78 35.87
N SER A 36 2.64 -22.08 35.95
CA SER A 36 2.34 -22.89 34.76
C SER A 36 1.17 -22.32 33.96
N TRP A 37 0.10 -21.90 34.66
CA TRP A 37 -1.07 -21.33 34.03
C TRP A 37 -0.75 -19.98 33.35
N PHE A 38 -0.01 -19.12 34.06
CA PHE A 38 0.41 -17.82 33.52
C PHE A 38 1.35 -17.97 32.32
N LEU A 39 2.24 -18.97 32.31
CA LEU A 39 3.14 -19.22 31.19
C LEU A 39 2.36 -19.59 29.91
N GLY A 40 1.38 -20.47 30.00
CA GLY A 40 0.56 -20.81 28.82
C GLY A 40 -0.28 -19.62 28.34
N PHE A 41 -0.85 -18.83 29.26
CA PHE A 41 -1.54 -17.60 28.89
C PHE A 41 -0.61 -16.58 28.22
N LEU A 42 0.63 -16.43 28.71
CA LEU A 42 1.63 -15.56 28.12
C LEU A 42 2.03 -16.02 26.71
N CYS A 43 2.13 -17.33 26.47
CA CYS A 43 2.39 -17.89 25.15
C CYS A 43 1.26 -17.55 24.17
N PHE A 44 0.00 -17.75 24.59
CA PHE A 44 -1.18 -17.35 23.81
C PHE A 44 -1.14 -15.86 23.44
N VAL A 45 -0.92 -14.96 24.42
CA VAL A 45 -0.84 -13.51 24.17
C VAL A 45 0.30 -13.18 23.21
N THR A 46 1.45 -13.84 23.35
CA THR A 46 2.61 -13.65 22.47
C THR A 46 2.29 -14.08 21.04
N GLN A 47 1.68 -15.26 20.85
CA GLN A 47 1.26 -15.76 19.54
C GLN A 47 0.22 -14.84 18.91
N CYS A 48 -0.83 -14.42 19.64
CA CYS A 48 -1.80 -13.45 19.15
C CYS A 48 -1.17 -12.11 18.77
N SER A 49 -0.16 -11.65 19.52
CA SER A 49 0.56 -10.41 19.23
C SER A 49 1.38 -10.53 17.94
N LEU A 50 2.08 -11.66 17.74
CA LEU A 50 2.83 -11.93 16.51
C LEU A 50 1.93 -12.05 15.29
N ILE A 51 0.78 -12.73 15.42
CA ILE A 51 -0.23 -12.80 14.36
C ILE A 51 -0.76 -11.39 14.03
N SER A 52 -1.02 -10.58 15.07
CA SER A 52 -1.46 -9.20 14.87
C SER A 52 -0.40 -8.35 14.17
N LEU A 53 0.89 -8.57 14.45
CA LEU A 53 1.99 -7.92 13.73
C LEU A 53 2.06 -8.34 12.27
N VAL A 54 1.77 -9.61 11.93
CA VAL A 54 1.65 -10.05 10.54
C VAL A 54 0.51 -9.31 9.85
N ILE A 55 -0.68 -9.24 10.48
CA ILE A 55 -1.83 -8.50 9.92
C ILE A 55 -1.51 -7.03 9.72
N ILE A 56 -0.89 -6.36 10.71
CA ILE A 56 -0.51 -4.95 10.61
C ILE A 56 0.58 -4.75 9.56
N GLY A 57 1.54 -5.67 9.46
CA GLY A 57 2.60 -5.66 8.46
C GLY A 57 2.02 -5.70 7.05
N GLU A 58 1.05 -6.57 6.81
CA GLU A 58 0.32 -6.63 5.54
C GLU A 58 -0.54 -5.38 5.33
N ASN A 59 -1.25 -4.90 6.36
CA ASN A 59 -2.08 -3.70 6.25
C ASN A 59 -1.28 -2.41 6.03
N ASN A 60 -0.04 -2.33 6.50
CA ASN A 60 0.80 -1.15 6.30
C ASN A 60 1.42 -1.11 4.89
N ARG A 61 1.47 -2.24 4.17
CA ARG A 61 1.74 -2.22 2.71
C ARG A 61 0.60 -1.54 1.95
N ASP A 62 -0.58 -1.41 2.56
CA ASP A 62 -1.82 -0.90 1.95
C ASP A 62 -1.96 0.64 1.99
N LEU A 63 -0.93 1.39 2.39
CA LEU A 63 -0.98 2.87 2.36
C LEU A 63 -0.92 3.47 0.95
N MET A 64 -0.97 2.64 -0.10
CA MET A 64 -1.16 3.10 -1.48
C MET A 64 -2.65 3.39 -1.74
N PRO A 65 -3.03 4.62 -2.17
CA PRO A 65 -4.40 5.15 -2.08
C PRO A 65 -5.52 4.48 -2.90
N ASN A 66 -5.29 3.36 -3.59
CA ASN A 66 -6.26 2.79 -4.55
C ASN A 66 -6.46 1.26 -4.43
N ARG A 67 -6.22 0.64 -3.27
CA ARG A 67 -6.34 -0.83 -3.15
C ARG A 67 -7.70 -1.29 -2.63
N SER A 68 -8.15 -2.45 -3.12
CA SER A 68 -9.40 -3.09 -2.69
C SER A 68 -9.36 -3.45 -1.20
N SER A 69 -10.53 -3.61 -0.57
CA SER A 69 -10.61 -4.20 0.77
C SER A 69 -9.93 -5.57 0.76
N PHE A 70 -8.84 -5.70 1.52
CA PHE A 70 -7.91 -6.85 1.62
C PHE A 70 -6.83 -6.98 0.54
N ASP A 71 -6.69 -6.01 -0.38
CA ASP A 71 -5.59 -5.97 -1.35
C ASP A 71 -5.37 -7.33 -2.04
N MET A 72 -6.48 -7.88 -2.53
CA MET A 72 -6.44 -9.13 -3.28
C MET A 72 -5.91 -8.82 -4.69
N PRO A 73 -4.93 -9.58 -5.19
CA PRO A 73 -4.45 -9.42 -6.56
C PRO A 73 -5.61 -9.63 -7.53
N ILE A 74 -5.82 -8.66 -8.42
CA ILE A 74 -6.91 -8.69 -9.40
C ILE A 74 -6.71 -9.87 -10.36
N ILE A 75 -5.45 -10.15 -10.70
CA ILE A 75 -5.06 -11.19 -11.65
C ILE A 75 -3.99 -12.04 -11.01
N VAL A 76 -4.25 -13.33 -10.93
CA VAL A 76 -3.33 -14.30 -10.35
C VAL A 76 -3.00 -15.33 -11.42
N PRO A 77 -1.71 -15.59 -11.72
CA PRO A 77 -1.32 -16.64 -12.64
C PRO A 77 -1.85 -18.01 -12.18
N ASN A 78 -2.28 -18.86 -13.12
CA ASN A 78 -2.80 -20.20 -12.80
C ASN A 78 -1.82 -21.04 -11.96
N SER A 79 -0.51 -20.86 -12.15
CA SER A 79 0.53 -21.52 -11.33
C SER A 79 0.45 -21.11 -9.87
N VAL A 80 0.23 -19.83 -9.59
CA VAL A 80 0.08 -19.27 -8.24
C VAL A 80 -1.22 -19.75 -7.63
N GLN A 81 -2.34 -19.73 -8.37
CA GLN A 81 -3.63 -20.26 -7.87
C GLN A 81 -3.55 -21.75 -7.46
N ILE A 82 -2.85 -22.57 -8.25
CA ILE A 82 -2.60 -23.98 -7.90
C ILE A 82 -1.76 -24.05 -6.61
N GLY A 83 -0.73 -23.21 -6.48
CA GLY A 83 0.08 -23.09 -5.28
C GLY A 83 -0.75 -22.71 -4.04
N GLN A 84 -1.63 -21.71 -4.18
CA GLN A 84 -2.54 -21.26 -3.12
C GLN A 84 -3.49 -22.37 -2.68
N PHE A 85 -4.04 -23.14 -3.62
CA PHE A 85 -4.89 -24.29 -3.31
C PHE A 85 -4.16 -25.35 -2.47
N PHE A 86 -2.93 -25.72 -2.86
CA PHE A 86 -2.14 -26.68 -2.07
C PHE A 86 -1.71 -26.09 -0.72
N ALA A 87 -1.35 -24.81 -0.65
CA ALA A 87 -1.03 -24.13 0.61
C ALA A 87 -2.23 -24.15 1.56
N MET A 88 -3.46 -23.99 1.07
CA MET A 88 -4.68 -24.08 1.88
C MET A 88 -4.88 -25.49 2.48
N ILE A 89 -4.64 -26.53 1.67
CA ILE A 89 -4.69 -27.93 2.13
C ILE A 89 -3.64 -28.18 3.22
N LEU A 90 -2.40 -27.72 2.99
CA LEU A 90 -1.32 -27.86 3.97
C LEU A 90 -1.61 -27.08 5.25
N CYS A 91 -2.16 -25.88 5.14
CA CYS A 91 -2.61 -25.08 6.28
C CYS A 91 -3.65 -25.83 7.14
N LEU A 92 -4.64 -26.45 6.50
CA LEU A 92 -5.63 -27.28 7.18
C LEU A 92 -5.00 -28.50 7.89
N PHE A 93 -4.10 -29.24 7.23
CA PHE A 93 -3.46 -30.40 7.83
C PHE A 93 -2.48 -30.06 8.95
N ASN A 94 -1.80 -28.92 8.84
CA ASN A 94 -0.85 -28.45 9.86
C ASN A 94 -1.54 -27.75 11.04
N SER A 95 -2.85 -27.54 11.00
CA SER A 95 -3.61 -26.90 12.10
C SER A 95 -3.90 -27.87 13.26
N SER A 96 -2.85 -28.46 13.84
CA SER A 96 -2.95 -29.37 15.00
C SER A 96 -3.77 -28.75 16.13
N ASP A 97 -3.60 -27.45 16.37
CA ASP A 97 -4.31 -26.76 17.45
C ASP A 97 -5.83 -26.83 17.32
N VAL A 98 -6.34 -26.72 16.09
CA VAL A 98 -7.78 -26.80 15.83
C VAL A 98 -8.27 -28.23 15.97
N ILE A 99 -7.53 -29.19 15.42
CA ILE A 99 -7.88 -30.61 15.47
C ILE A 99 -7.88 -31.10 16.92
N GLY A 100 -6.81 -30.84 17.67
CA GLY A 100 -6.67 -31.19 19.08
C GLY A 100 -7.72 -30.51 19.96
N SER A 101 -8.03 -29.23 19.71
CA SER A 101 -9.09 -28.53 20.44
C SER A 101 -10.47 -29.09 20.18
N ILE A 102 -10.80 -29.44 18.92
CA ILE A 102 -12.07 -30.10 18.58
C ILE A 102 -12.15 -31.48 19.25
N GLN A 103 -11.06 -32.25 19.23
CA GLN A 103 -11.01 -33.55 19.89
C GLN A 103 -11.25 -33.42 21.40
N ASN A 104 -10.57 -32.48 22.05
CA ASN A 104 -10.68 -32.23 23.49
C ASN A 104 -12.07 -31.69 23.88
N LEU A 105 -12.63 -30.74 23.13
CA LEU A 105 -13.97 -30.20 23.37
C LEU A 105 -15.07 -31.24 23.18
N THR A 106 -14.95 -32.11 22.16
CA THR A 106 -15.93 -33.19 21.94
C THR A 106 -15.87 -34.25 23.03
N MET A 107 -14.69 -34.49 23.64
CA MET A 107 -14.57 -35.35 24.82
C MET A 107 -15.30 -34.77 26.03
N LEU A 108 -15.31 -33.44 26.21
CA LEU A 108 -16.06 -32.79 27.30
C LEU A 108 -17.59 -32.82 27.09
N SER A 109 -18.05 -32.91 25.84
CA SER A 109 -19.46 -32.77 25.49
C SER A 109 -20.33 -34.01 25.78
N LEU A 110 -19.74 -35.17 26.10
CA LEU A 110 -20.46 -36.44 26.05
C LEU A 110 -20.45 -37.24 27.36
N LYS A 111 -21.33 -36.84 28.28
CA LYS A 111 -22.12 -37.77 29.12
C LYS A 111 -23.40 -37.10 29.63
N TYR A 112 -24.43 -37.06 28.78
CA TYR A 112 -25.80 -36.78 29.21
C TYR A 112 -26.42 -38.09 29.69
N ASP A 113 -26.58 -38.25 31.00
CA ASP A 113 -27.31 -39.37 31.57
C ASP A 113 -28.81 -39.13 31.42
N LYS A 114 -29.46 -39.97 30.60
CA LYS A 114 -30.91 -39.88 30.35
C LYS A 114 -31.73 -40.24 31.59
N ASP A 115 -31.18 -41.06 32.48
CA ASP A 115 -31.93 -41.62 33.60
C ASP A 115 -31.98 -40.65 34.78
N GLU A 116 -30.95 -39.82 34.98
CA GLU A 116 -30.96 -38.80 36.04
C GLU A 116 -31.39 -37.42 35.57
N LYS A 117 -31.46 -37.14 34.25
CA LYS A 117 -31.69 -35.78 33.71
C LYS A 117 -30.76 -34.71 34.30
N VAL A 118 -29.62 -35.15 34.83
CA VAL A 118 -28.57 -34.30 35.40
C VAL A 118 -27.36 -34.48 34.49
N PHE A 119 -26.73 -33.35 34.14
CA PHE A 119 -25.40 -33.39 33.54
C PHE A 119 -24.42 -33.87 34.62
N HIS A 120 -24.23 -35.18 34.70
CA HIS A 120 -23.11 -35.72 35.42
C HIS A 120 -21.87 -35.57 34.56
N TRP A 121 -21.08 -34.56 34.92
CA TRP A 121 -19.68 -34.51 34.51
C TRP A 121 -19.01 -35.77 35.05
N GLY A 122 -19.01 -36.83 34.24
CA GLY A 122 -18.34 -38.11 34.44
C GLY A 122 -18.40 -38.67 35.86
N GLU A 123 -19.35 -39.57 36.14
CA GLU A 123 -19.19 -40.48 37.27
C GLU A 123 -17.89 -41.32 37.07
N GLU A 124 -16.90 -41.01 37.91
CA GLU A 124 -15.72 -41.79 38.28
C GLU A 124 -14.99 -42.54 37.16
N SER A 125 -14.63 -41.84 36.08
CA SER A 125 -13.50 -42.31 35.26
C SER A 125 -12.23 -42.21 36.12
N GLN A 126 -11.34 -43.22 36.09
CA GLN A 126 -10.10 -43.23 36.89
C GLN A 126 -9.23 -41.98 36.70
N HIS A 127 -9.46 -41.22 35.63
CA HIS A 127 -8.84 -39.94 35.35
C HIS A 127 -9.22 -38.83 36.37
N GLU A 128 -10.42 -38.87 36.96
CA GLU A 128 -10.81 -37.94 38.03
C GLU A 128 -10.00 -38.15 39.31
N ARG A 129 -9.49 -39.36 39.58
CA ARG A 129 -8.77 -39.64 40.85
C ARG A 129 -7.42 -38.95 40.96
N HIS A 130 -6.79 -38.56 39.86
CA HIS A 130 -5.53 -37.80 39.91
C HIS A 130 -5.72 -36.30 39.71
N VAL A 131 -6.76 -35.87 38.98
CA VAL A 131 -6.95 -34.44 38.63
C VAL A 131 -7.96 -33.72 39.53
N LEU A 132 -8.93 -34.43 40.14
CA LEU A 132 -10.07 -33.84 40.87
C LEU A 132 -10.08 -34.10 42.38
N PHE A 133 -8.99 -34.59 42.98
CA PHE A 133 -8.93 -34.84 44.43
C PHE A 133 -8.91 -33.58 45.32
N GLU A 134 -8.96 -32.36 44.75
CA GLU A 134 -9.08 -31.13 45.52
C GLU A 134 -10.54 -30.72 45.74
N GLY A 135 -11.25 -31.54 46.53
CA GLY A 135 -12.23 -31.18 47.58
C GLY A 135 -13.31 -30.12 47.38
N ASN A 136 -13.43 -29.44 46.24
CA ASN A 136 -14.42 -28.38 46.05
C ASN A 136 -14.87 -28.32 44.58
N ARG A 137 -15.97 -29.02 44.28
CA ARG A 137 -16.62 -29.13 42.95
C ARG A 137 -17.34 -27.84 42.52
N THR A 138 -16.73 -26.68 42.72
CA THR A 138 -17.31 -25.43 42.22
C THR A 138 -17.14 -25.37 40.71
N PHE A 139 -18.25 -25.28 39.96
CA PHE A 139 -18.27 -25.15 38.49
C PHE A 139 -17.25 -24.14 37.95
N GLY A 140 -17.05 -23.01 38.65
CA GLY A 140 -16.07 -22.00 38.25
C GLY A 140 -14.63 -22.52 38.18
N LYS A 141 -14.20 -23.38 39.12
CA LYS A 141 -12.83 -23.94 39.08
C LYS A 141 -12.63 -24.86 37.88
N TRP A 142 -13.62 -25.71 37.57
CA TRP A 142 -13.58 -26.57 36.39
C TRP A 142 -13.57 -25.73 35.11
N PHE A 143 -14.44 -24.72 35.03
CA PHE A 143 -14.53 -23.83 33.87
C PHE A 143 -13.19 -23.12 33.59
N PHE A 144 -12.57 -22.50 34.59
CA PHE A 144 -11.28 -21.81 34.40
C PHE A 144 -10.09 -22.74 34.17
N ARG A 145 -10.16 -23.98 34.67
CA ARG A 145 -9.05 -24.94 34.54
C ARG A 145 -9.09 -25.69 33.22
N VAL A 146 -10.27 -26.08 32.75
CA VAL A 146 -10.43 -26.99 31.61
C VAL A 146 -11.00 -26.27 30.40
N PHE A 147 -12.13 -25.59 30.57
CA PHE A 147 -12.83 -24.97 29.44
C PHE A 147 -12.06 -23.76 28.88
N VAL A 148 -11.57 -22.87 29.75
CA VAL A 148 -10.86 -21.66 29.30
C VAL A 148 -9.62 -21.97 28.47
N PRO A 149 -8.68 -22.85 28.89
CA PRO A 149 -7.52 -23.17 28.06
C PRO A 149 -7.87 -23.80 26.72
N LEU A 150 -8.86 -24.70 26.67
CA LEU A 150 -9.33 -25.29 25.42
C LEU A 150 -9.99 -24.27 24.49
N PHE A 151 -10.73 -23.31 25.05
CA PHE A 151 -11.32 -22.22 24.27
C PHE A 151 -10.24 -21.28 23.72
N LEU A 152 -9.22 -20.94 24.52
CA LEU A 152 -8.07 -20.13 24.07
C LEU A 152 -7.32 -20.83 22.95
N LYS A 153 -7.09 -22.15 23.07
CA LYS A 153 -6.42 -22.93 22.03
C LYS A 153 -7.24 -23.00 20.74
N LEU A 154 -8.55 -23.25 20.84
CA LEU A 154 -9.42 -23.26 19.67
C LEU A 154 -9.47 -21.88 18.99
N SER A 155 -9.60 -20.80 19.77
CA SER A 155 -9.68 -19.45 19.21
C SER A 155 -8.37 -19.03 18.55
N GLN A 156 -7.22 -19.38 19.13
CA GLN A 156 -5.91 -19.22 18.52
C GLN A 156 -5.80 -20.00 17.21
N GLY A 157 -6.13 -21.28 17.20
CA GLY A 157 -6.05 -22.11 16.00
C GLY A 157 -6.94 -21.59 14.86
N ILE A 158 -8.17 -21.15 15.18
CA ILE A 158 -9.07 -20.52 14.20
C ILE A 158 -8.48 -19.20 13.69
N LEU A 159 -7.90 -18.37 14.57
CA LEU A 159 -7.30 -17.11 14.18
C LEU A 159 -6.11 -17.33 13.23
N VAL A 160 -5.21 -18.28 13.55
CA VAL A 160 -4.08 -18.66 12.68
C VAL A 160 -4.58 -19.14 11.32
N LEU A 161 -5.61 -19.99 11.29
CA LEU A 161 -6.20 -20.46 10.03
C LEU A 161 -6.77 -19.30 9.20
N LEU A 162 -7.56 -18.41 9.79
CA LEU A 162 -8.16 -17.28 9.08
C LEU A 162 -7.09 -16.33 8.52
N VAL A 163 -6.06 -16.02 9.31
CA VAL A 163 -4.96 -15.16 8.86
C VAL A 163 -4.14 -15.84 7.77
N SER A 164 -3.85 -17.13 7.92
CA SER A 164 -3.18 -17.92 6.89
C SER A 164 -3.98 -17.94 5.59
N THR A 165 -5.31 -18.09 5.66
CA THR A 165 -6.18 -18.03 4.49
C THR A 165 -6.08 -16.68 3.78
N VAL A 166 -6.10 -15.57 4.52
CA VAL A 166 -5.95 -14.21 3.94
C VAL A 166 -4.58 -14.03 3.30
N VAL A 167 -3.50 -14.40 3.99
CA VAL A 167 -2.12 -14.31 3.47
C VAL A 167 -1.96 -15.16 2.21
N ILE A 168 -2.50 -16.38 2.20
CA ILE A 168 -2.46 -17.26 1.03
C ILE A 168 -3.19 -16.63 -0.16
N MET A 169 -4.36 -16.03 0.06
CA MET A 169 -5.14 -15.40 -1.01
C MET A 169 -4.49 -14.12 -1.57
N ARG A 170 -3.75 -13.37 -0.75
CA ARG A 170 -3.07 -12.12 -1.16
C ARG A 170 -1.81 -12.36 -1.99
N ALA A 171 -1.20 -13.54 -1.90
CA ALA A 171 0.07 -13.80 -2.57
C ALA A 171 -0.08 -13.77 -4.11
N ASP A 172 0.67 -12.89 -4.75
CA ASP A 172 0.82 -12.76 -6.20
C ASP A 172 1.91 -13.69 -6.76
N ASN A 173 2.83 -14.15 -5.90
CA ASN A 173 3.96 -15.00 -6.22
C ASN A 173 4.05 -16.23 -5.31
N ILE A 174 4.49 -17.37 -5.87
CA ILE A 174 4.66 -18.63 -5.10
C ILE A 174 5.75 -18.48 -4.02
N ILE A 175 6.79 -17.68 -4.28
CA ILE A 175 7.90 -17.51 -3.34
C ILE A 175 7.43 -16.75 -2.10
N ASP A 176 6.69 -15.65 -2.28
CA ASP A 176 6.13 -14.87 -1.17
C ASP A 176 5.07 -15.66 -0.41
N LEU A 177 4.22 -16.41 -1.14
CA LEU A 177 3.30 -17.38 -0.54
C LEU A 177 3.99 -18.33 0.43
N LEU A 178 5.09 -18.97 0.01
CA LEU A 178 5.82 -19.93 0.85
C LEU A 178 6.54 -19.25 2.02
N LYS A 179 7.09 -18.05 1.79
CA LYS A 179 7.77 -17.26 2.82
C LYS A 179 6.82 -16.87 3.94
N ASP A 180 5.67 -16.29 3.61
CA ASP A 180 4.73 -15.79 4.59
C ASP A 180 4.00 -16.96 5.29
N TYR A 181 3.72 -18.03 4.56
CA TYR A 181 3.21 -19.28 5.14
C TYR A 181 4.19 -19.91 6.14
N THR A 182 5.49 -19.93 5.83
CA THR A 182 6.52 -20.47 6.73
C THR A 182 6.60 -19.65 8.02
N ALA A 183 6.49 -18.32 7.93
CA ALA A 183 6.48 -17.46 9.11
C ALA A 183 5.29 -17.78 10.04
N LEU A 184 4.10 -18.02 9.48
CA LEU A 184 2.92 -18.41 10.25
C LEU A 184 3.05 -19.78 10.91
N ILE A 185 3.65 -20.77 10.25
CA ILE A 185 3.97 -22.08 10.86
C ILE A 185 4.91 -21.91 12.05
N VAL A 186 5.94 -21.08 11.92
CA VAL A 186 6.88 -20.85 13.04
C VAL A 186 6.15 -20.23 14.23
N ILE A 187 5.23 -19.29 14.00
CA ILE A 187 4.43 -18.66 15.06
C ILE A 187 3.52 -19.69 15.75
N SER A 188 2.91 -20.62 15.01
CA SER A 188 2.05 -21.66 15.58
C SER A 188 2.82 -22.68 16.44
N GLU A 189 4.12 -22.86 16.23
CA GLU A 189 4.93 -23.84 16.99
C GLU A 189 5.58 -23.29 18.27
N ILE A 190 5.40 -22.00 18.57
CA ILE A 190 6.05 -21.33 19.73
C ILE A 190 5.65 -21.98 21.05
N ASP A 191 4.38 -22.34 21.23
CA ASP A 191 3.90 -22.98 22.45
C ASP A 191 4.45 -24.41 22.61
N ASN A 192 4.54 -25.19 21.55
CA ASN A 192 5.22 -26.49 21.55
C ASN A 192 6.69 -26.35 21.96
N ALA A 193 7.39 -25.33 21.45
CA ALA A 193 8.77 -25.03 21.82
C ALA A 193 8.89 -24.64 23.31
N VAL A 194 7.99 -23.79 23.82
CA VAL A 194 7.99 -23.39 25.25
C VAL A 194 7.68 -24.59 26.15
N PHE A 195 6.75 -25.46 25.75
CA PHE A 195 6.49 -26.71 26.46
C PHE A 195 7.74 -27.59 26.53
N LEU A 196 8.44 -27.74 25.40
CA LEU A 196 9.68 -28.51 25.34
C LEU A 196 10.75 -27.94 26.28
N LEU A 197 10.88 -26.61 26.33
CA LEU A 197 11.80 -25.93 27.26
C LEU A 197 11.41 -26.15 28.72
N ALA A 198 10.11 -26.09 29.04
CA ALA A 198 9.60 -26.40 30.38
C ALA A 198 9.91 -27.85 30.77
N LYS A 199 9.65 -28.81 29.87
CA LYS A 199 9.88 -30.25 30.08
C LYS A 199 11.35 -30.59 30.36
N HIS A 200 12.30 -29.88 29.75
CA HIS A 200 13.73 -30.07 30.03
C HIS A 200 14.23 -29.35 31.29
N GLY A 201 13.36 -28.58 31.96
CA GLY A 201 13.71 -27.88 33.20
C GLY A 201 14.40 -26.53 33.00
N TYR A 202 14.52 -26.02 31.77
CA TYR A 202 15.11 -24.71 31.51
C TYR A 202 14.32 -23.56 32.16
N LEU A 203 13.01 -23.75 32.37
CA LEU A 203 12.14 -22.78 33.03
C LEU A 203 11.94 -23.06 34.54
N GLY A 204 12.67 -24.03 35.09
CA GLY A 204 12.68 -24.39 36.51
C GLY A 204 11.91 -25.67 36.87
N ASN A 205 12.28 -26.25 38.02
CA ASN A 205 11.84 -27.59 38.43
C ASN A 205 10.32 -27.74 38.60
N ARG A 206 9.60 -26.67 38.99
CA ARG A 206 8.14 -26.70 39.15
C ARG A 206 7.41 -26.85 37.80
N LEU A 207 7.88 -26.12 36.78
CA LEU A 207 7.36 -26.20 35.43
C LEU A 207 7.72 -27.53 34.78
N GLN A 208 8.95 -28.02 35.04
CA GLN A 208 9.39 -29.35 34.60
C GLN A 208 8.46 -30.45 35.11
N GLN A 209 8.15 -30.44 36.41
CA GLN A 209 7.25 -31.43 37.00
C GLN A 209 5.86 -31.35 36.36
N THR A 210 5.31 -30.14 36.21
CA THR A 210 3.99 -29.97 35.58
C THR A 210 3.98 -30.46 34.13
N ALA A 211 5.03 -30.16 33.37
CA ALA A 211 5.16 -30.59 31.98
C ALA A 211 5.30 -32.12 31.89
N HIS A 212 6.04 -32.73 32.82
CA HIS A 212 6.18 -34.19 32.90
C HIS A 212 4.83 -34.85 33.24
N ASP A 213 4.14 -34.36 34.26
CA ASP A 213 2.82 -34.84 34.69
C ASP A 213 1.77 -34.70 33.58
N SER A 214 1.85 -33.62 32.79
CA SER A 214 0.96 -33.40 31.64
C SER A 214 1.27 -34.26 30.41
N SER A 215 2.46 -34.86 30.36
CA SER A 215 2.91 -35.67 29.21
C SER A 215 2.62 -37.16 29.36
N GLU A 216 2.08 -37.57 30.50
CA GLU A 216 1.71 -38.95 30.77
C GLU A 216 0.50 -39.34 29.89
N GLU A 217 0.64 -40.46 29.17
CA GLU A 217 -0.38 -40.89 28.21
C GLU A 217 -1.63 -41.37 28.93
N VAL A 218 -2.79 -40.90 28.47
CA VAL A 218 -4.08 -41.26 29.06
C VAL A 218 -4.82 -42.13 28.06
N GLU A 219 -4.97 -43.41 28.38
CA GLU A 219 -5.81 -44.29 27.56
C GLU A 219 -7.28 -43.93 27.75
N VAL A 220 -7.88 -43.25 26.76
CA VAL A 220 -9.31 -42.92 26.74
C VAL A 220 -9.99 -43.72 25.63
N GLN A 221 -11.10 -44.38 25.94
CA GLN A 221 -11.85 -45.20 24.99
C GLN A 221 -12.72 -44.32 24.05
N ASP A 222 -12.34 -44.23 22.77
CA ASP A 222 -12.78 -43.16 21.84
C ASP A 222 -13.82 -43.58 20.77
N GLN A 223 -14.78 -44.45 21.08
CA GLN A 223 -15.64 -45.02 20.02
C GLN A 223 -16.85 -44.16 19.61
N LYS A 224 -17.50 -43.42 20.53
CA LYS A 224 -18.81 -42.81 20.25
C LYS A 224 -18.79 -41.41 19.64
N VAL A 225 -17.66 -40.69 19.69
CA VAL A 225 -17.62 -39.24 19.39
C VAL A 225 -17.04 -38.91 18.01
N LYS A 226 -16.55 -39.92 17.29
CA LYS A 226 -15.96 -39.79 15.94
C LYS A 226 -16.82 -39.01 14.94
N PRO A 227 -18.13 -39.26 14.76
CA PRO A 227 -18.91 -38.59 13.71
C PRO A 227 -19.04 -37.08 13.95
N LEU A 228 -19.14 -36.64 15.22
CA LEU A 228 -19.22 -35.21 15.54
C LEU A 228 -17.91 -34.49 15.21
N ARG A 229 -16.76 -35.10 15.49
CA ARG A 229 -15.44 -34.55 15.14
C ARG A 229 -15.28 -34.37 13.64
N TYR A 230 -15.65 -35.39 12.86
CA TYR A 230 -15.62 -35.28 11.40
C TYR A 230 -16.56 -34.20 10.88
N LEU A 231 -17.75 -34.06 11.46
CA LEU A 231 -18.69 -33.00 11.08
C LEU A 231 -18.11 -31.61 11.34
N MET A 232 -17.53 -31.38 12.52
CA MET A 232 -16.91 -30.10 12.87
C MET A 232 -15.73 -29.79 11.96
N PHE A 233 -14.83 -30.75 11.73
CA PHE A 233 -13.70 -30.57 10.83
C PHE A 233 -14.15 -30.30 9.39
N LEU A 234 -15.09 -31.08 8.87
CA LEU A 234 -15.63 -30.91 7.52
C LEU A 234 -16.32 -29.55 7.35
N SER A 235 -17.03 -29.06 8.38
CA SER A 235 -17.65 -27.73 8.38
C SER A 235 -16.61 -26.62 8.24
N LEU A 236 -15.47 -26.73 8.93
CA LEU A 236 -14.37 -25.79 8.83
C LEU A 236 -13.74 -25.80 7.43
N VAL A 237 -13.51 -26.99 6.86
CA VAL A 237 -13.02 -27.16 5.49
C VAL A 237 -13.96 -26.47 4.50
N PHE A 238 -15.27 -26.68 4.60
CA PHE A 238 -16.25 -26.02 3.73
C PHE A 238 -16.23 -24.50 3.85
N VAL A 239 -16.06 -23.95 5.06
CA VAL A 239 -15.97 -22.50 5.26
C VAL A 239 -14.72 -21.94 4.57
N LEU A 240 -13.54 -22.54 4.78
CA LEU A 240 -12.29 -22.03 4.20
C LEU A 240 -12.27 -22.15 2.67
N PHE A 241 -12.66 -23.30 2.12
CA PHE A 241 -12.75 -23.47 0.66
C PHE A 241 -13.89 -22.66 0.04
N GLY A 242 -14.96 -22.39 0.79
CA GLY A 242 -16.02 -21.48 0.38
C GLY A 242 -15.49 -20.06 0.21
N LEU A 243 -14.78 -19.54 1.22
CA LEU A 243 -14.13 -18.23 1.15
C LEU A 243 -13.14 -18.16 -0.03
N TYR A 244 -12.30 -19.18 -0.19
CA TYR A 244 -11.36 -19.28 -1.31
C TYR A 244 -12.03 -19.27 -2.68
N SER A 245 -13.08 -20.09 -2.84
CA SER A 245 -13.85 -20.15 -4.09
C SER A 245 -14.55 -18.83 -4.38
N THR A 246 -15.03 -18.12 -3.36
CA THR A 246 -15.62 -16.78 -3.52
C THR A 246 -14.59 -15.78 -4.03
N VAL A 247 -13.36 -15.79 -3.49
CA VAL A 247 -12.28 -14.90 -3.98
C VAL A 247 -11.94 -15.21 -5.44
N ILE A 248 -11.73 -16.48 -5.81
CA ILE A 248 -11.48 -16.86 -7.21
C ILE A 248 -12.64 -16.42 -8.11
N TYR A 249 -13.87 -16.65 -7.68
CA TYR A 249 -15.04 -16.24 -8.45
C TYR A 249 -15.06 -14.72 -8.69
N HIS A 250 -14.71 -13.91 -7.67
CA HIS A 250 -14.61 -12.46 -7.83
C HIS A 250 -13.44 -12.02 -8.72
N GLN A 251 -12.31 -12.75 -8.73
CA GLN A 251 -11.18 -12.51 -9.64
C GLN A 251 -11.56 -12.85 -11.09
N ASP A 252 -12.14 -14.02 -11.35
CA ASP A 252 -12.52 -14.48 -12.69
C ASP A 252 -13.57 -13.60 -13.35
N ASN A 253 -14.49 -13.03 -12.56
CA ASN A 253 -15.54 -12.13 -13.04
C ASN A 253 -15.13 -10.64 -12.99
N MET A 254 -13.86 -10.33 -12.67
CA MET A 254 -13.33 -8.97 -12.56
C MET A 254 -14.11 -8.06 -11.59
N ILE A 255 -14.83 -8.63 -10.62
CA ILE A 255 -15.66 -7.86 -9.68
C ILE A 255 -14.77 -7.00 -8.77
N PHE A 256 -13.55 -7.46 -8.46
CA PHE A 256 -12.59 -6.65 -7.72
C PHE A 256 -12.15 -5.42 -8.52
N LEU A 257 -11.94 -5.55 -9.83
CA LEU A 257 -11.59 -4.43 -10.70
C LEU A 257 -12.72 -3.39 -10.75
N ASP A 258 -13.97 -3.85 -10.92
CA ASP A 258 -15.16 -2.99 -10.94
C ASP A 258 -15.36 -2.24 -9.61
N ASN A 259 -15.03 -2.86 -8.48
CA ASN A 259 -15.15 -2.24 -7.17
C ASN A 259 -14.05 -1.18 -6.91
N VAL A 260 -12.83 -1.43 -7.39
CA VAL A 260 -11.71 -0.48 -7.25
C VAL A 260 -11.84 0.67 -8.23
N TYR A 261 -12.23 0.39 -9.47
CA TYR A 261 -12.33 1.37 -10.55
C TYR A 261 -13.75 1.38 -11.16
N PRO A 262 -14.77 1.85 -10.42
CA PRO A 262 -16.16 1.81 -10.87
C PRO A 262 -16.45 2.65 -12.13
N TYR A 263 -15.57 3.61 -12.43
CA TYR A 263 -15.66 4.45 -13.63
C TYR A 263 -14.88 3.90 -14.82
N CYS A 264 -14.01 2.91 -14.59
CA CYS A 264 -13.28 2.23 -15.65
C CYS A 264 -14.19 1.17 -16.29
N ARG A 265 -15.24 1.63 -16.99
CA ARG A 265 -16.00 0.73 -17.87
C ARG A 265 -15.14 0.46 -19.09
N LEU A 266 -14.32 -0.58 -19.01
CA LEU A 266 -13.85 -1.27 -20.19
C LEU A 266 -15.10 -1.76 -20.90
N SER A 267 -15.60 -0.97 -21.86
CA SER A 267 -16.70 -1.40 -22.70
C SER A 267 -16.17 -2.57 -23.51
N PHE A 268 -16.46 -3.79 -23.04
CA PHE A 268 -16.24 -5.05 -23.74
C PHE A 268 -17.15 -5.13 -24.96
N GLU A 269 -17.16 -4.10 -25.81
CA GLU A 269 -17.68 -4.25 -27.14
C GLU A 269 -16.76 -5.26 -27.84
N GLN A 270 -17.31 -6.46 -28.03
CA GLN A 270 -16.74 -7.52 -28.85
C GLN A 270 -16.44 -6.98 -30.25
N LYS A 271 -15.29 -6.34 -30.44
CA LYS A 271 -14.71 -6.23 -31.77
C LYS A 271 -14.27 -7.63 -32.18
N ASN A 272 -15.08 -8.27 -33.02
CA ASN A 272 -14.84 -9.57 -33.67
C ASN A 272 -15.02 -10.84 -32.81
N GLY A 273 -15.79 -10.80 -31.72
CA GLY A 273 -16.15 -12.01 -30.97
C GLY A 273 -14.99 -12.72 -30.27
N ARG A 274 -13.79 -12.12 -30.23
CA ARG A 274 -12.72 -12.59 -29.34
C ARG A 274 -13.02 -12.10 -27.94
N ARG A 275 -13.12 -13.05 -27.01
CA ARG A 275 -13.12 -12.76 -25.57
C ARG A 275 -11.73 -12.15 -25.26
N PHE A 276 -11.70 -10.95 -24.69
CA PHE A 276 -10.47 -10.31 -24.20
C PHE A 276 -9.72 -11.36 -23.36
N MET A 277 -8.47 -11.64 -23.71
CA MET A 277 -7.71 -12.70 -23.05
C MET A 277 -6.94 -12.09 -21.88
N ILE A 278 -6.68 -12.90 -20.85
CA ILE A 278 -5.85 -12.54 -19.69
C ILE A 278 -4.49 -11.93 -20.12
N GLN A 279 -4.00 -12.27 -21.31
CA GLN A 279 -2.77 -11.70 -21.87
C GLN A 279 -2.84 -10.18 -22.04
N ASP A 280 -3.98 -9.62 -22.44
CA ASP A 280 -4.15 -8.17 -22.62
C ASP A 280 -4.14 -7.42 -21.27
N LEU A 281 -4.46 -8.11 -20.17
CA LEU A 281 -4.35 -7.56 -18.82
C LEU A 281 -2.96 -7.76 -18.19
N GLN A 282 -2.18 -8.74 -18.64
CA GLN A 282 -0.78 -8.85 -18.21
C GLN A 282 0.07 -7.70 -18.76
N GLU A 283 -0.32 -7.13 -19.90
CA GLU A 283 0.28 -5.93 -20.46
C GLU A 283 -0.04 -4.67 -19.63
N LEU A 284 -1.13 -4.66 -18.84
CA LEU A 284 -1.48 -3.57 -17.92
C LEU A 284 -0.69 -3.57 -16.59
N SER A 285 0.17 -4.56 -16.38
CA SER A 285 0.95 -4.73 -15.14
C SER A 285 2.40 -5.11 -15.45
N ASN A 286 2.90 -4.69 -16.61
CA ASN A 286 4.20 -5.11 -17.12
C ASN A 286 5.35 -4.17 -16.72
N GLY A 287 5.09 -3.16 -15.88
CA GLY A 287 6.07 -2.15 -15.48
C GLY A 287 6.36 -1.11 -16.55
N LYS A 288 5.52 -0.99 -17.59
CA LYS A 288 5.74 -0.07 -18.72
C LYS A 288 4.46 0.70 -19.04
N CYS A 289 4.63 1.99 -19.30
CA CYS A 289 3.57 2.89 -19.74
C CYS A 289 3.22 2.71 -21.22
N ASP A 290 2.75 1.51 -21.56
CA ASP A 290 2.42 1.13 -22.91
C ASP A 290 1.00 1.64 -23.21
N ASN A 291 0.86 2.80 -23.88
CA ASN A 291 -0.47 3.32 -24.27
C ASN A 291 -1.23 2.26 -25.06
N PHE A 292 -2.12 1.53 -24.39
CA PHE A 292 -2.88 0.46 -25.01
C PHE A 292 -3.91 1.11 -25.94
N GLN A 293 -3.57 1.14 -27.23
CA GLN A 293 -4.21 1.91 -28.31
C GLN A 293 -5.74 1.96 -28.18
N GLY A 294 -6.24 3.01 -27.51
CA GLY A 294 -7.65 3.40 -27.50
C GLY A 294 -8.54 2.81 -26.40
N PHE A 295 -8.02 2.18 -25.35
CA PHE A 295 -8.86 1.67 -24.24
C PHE A 295 -8.91 2.57 -23.00
N GLY A 296 -8.10 3.63 -22.96
CA GLY A 296 -8.13 4.59 -21.85
C GLY A 296 -7.69 4.01 -20.51
N ALA A 297 -6.78 3.03 -20.49
CA ALA A 297 -6.24 2.48 -19.24
C ALA A 297 -5.31 3.49 -18.53
N ASN A 298 -4.59 4.31 -19.31
CA ASN A 298 -3.80 5.44 -18.82
C ASN A 298 -4.63 6.72 -18.65
N ILE A 299 -5.81 6.61 -18.00
CA ILE A 299 -6.56 7.77 -17.52
C ILE A 299 -6.64 7.70 -16.00
N ASN A 300 -6.68 8.85 -15.35
CA ASN A 300 -6.76 8.95 -13.88
C ASN A 300 -7.95 8.14 -13.30
N LEU A 301 -9.06 8.07 -14.05
CA LEU A 301 -10.25 7.29 -13.68
C LEU A 301 -10.05 5.76 -13.71
N CYS A 302 -8.99 5.27 -14.35
CA CYS A 302 -8.61 3.85 -14.44
C CYS A 302 -7.30 3.54 -13.69
N GLY A 303 -6.80 4.45 -12.84
CA GLY A 303 -5.66 4.20 -11.96
C GLY A 303 -4.29 4.17 -12.63
N PHE A 304 -4.16 4.77 -13.82
CA PHE A 304 -2.88 4.94 -14.52
C PHE A 304 -2.04 3.65 -14.62
N GLU A 305 -2.66 2.57 -15.11
CA GLU A 305 -1.97 1.26 -15.25
C GLU A 305 -1.37 0.78 -13.91
N ASN A 306 -2.19 0.75 -12.84
CA ASN A 306 -1.78 0.35 -11.48
C ASN A 306 -0.66 1.20 -10.87
N ASP A 307 -0.75 2.53 -11.00
CA ASP A 307 0.24 3.49 -10.51
C ASP A 307 1.63 3.40 -11.16
N GLU A 308 1.85 2.51 -12.13
CA GLU A 308 3.15 2.41 -12.84
C GLU A 308 3.43 3.66 -13.69
N CYS A 309 2.37 4.32 -14.18
CA CYS A 309 2.46 5.57 -14.93
C CYS A 309 2.15 6.81 -14.09
N ARG A 310 2.05 6.67 -12.77
CA ARG A 310 1.74 7.80 -11.91
C ARG A 310 2.84 8.85 -11.99
N ASP A 311 4.09 8.47 -11.79
CA ASP A 311 5.22 9.42 -11.81
C ASP A 311 5.32 10.13 -13.17
N LEU A 312 5.12 9.41 -14.29
CA LEU A 312 5.12 10.02 -15.62
C LEU A 312 3.96 11.01 -15.83
N ASN A 313 2.76 10.69 -15.36
CA ASN A 313 1.61 11.59 -15.48
C ASN A 313 1.64 12.75 -14.47
N ASP A 314 2.26 12.56 -13.31
CA ASP A 314 2.43 13.58 -12.27
C ASP A 314 3.56 14.56 -12.65
N ASP A 315 4.64 14.06 -13.26
CA ASP A 315 5.75 14.88 -13.77
C ASP A 315 5.35 15.63 -15.06
N TYR A 316 4.48 15.04 -15.89
CA TYR A 316 4.04 15.62 -17.16
C TYR A 316 2.51 15.66 -17.34
N PRO A 317 1.77 16.35 -16.45
CA PRO A 317 0.30 16.35 -16.45
C PRO A 317 -0.33 16.94 -17.72
N ASP A 318 0.40 17.86 -18.36
CA ASP A 318 -0.01 18.52 -19.59
C ASP A 318 0.53 17.85 -20.86
N CYS A 319 1.39 16.82 -20.74
CA CYS A 319 1.95 16.07 -21.87
C CYS A 319 1.05 14.93 -22.32
N ASN A 320 -0.25 15.20 -22.42
CA ASN A 320 -1.20 14.31 -23.07
C ASN A 320 -1.65 14.95 -24.40
N PRO A 321 -0.97 14.67 -25.52
CA PRO A 321 -1.33 15.23 -26.82
C PRO A 321 -2.73 14.82 -27.27
N ILE A 322 -3.31 13.73 -26.73
CA ILE A 322 -4.73 13.40 -26.97
C ILE A 322 -5.63 14.37 -26.19
N ALA A 323 -5.31 14.68 -24.94
CA ALA A 323 -6.04 15.70 -24.17
C ALA A 323 -5.89 17.09 -24.80
N ASN A 324 -4.69 17.46 -25.25
CA ASN A 324 -4.43 18.73 -25.91
C ASN A 324 -5.11 18.80 -27.28
N ALA A 325 -5.07 17.74 -28.10
CA ALA A 325 -5.78 17.69 -29.38
C ALA A 325 -7.31 17.71 -29.19
N LEU A 326 -7.83 17.02 -28.17
CA LEU A 326 -9.25 17.05 -27.81
C LEU A 326 -9.67 18.45 -27.34
N ASN A 327 -8.89 19.07 -26.46
CA ASN A 327 -9.12 20.43 -25.97
C ASN A 327 -9.03 21.46 -27.12
N GLU A 328 -8.09 21.29 -28.04
CA GLU A 328 -7.96 22.16 -29.21
C GLU A 328 -9.13 21.99 -30.18
N ARG A 329 -9.64 20.76 -30.36
CA ARG A 329 -10.82 20.47 -31.19
C ARG A 329 -12.10 21.01 -30.55
N ILE A 330 -12.27 20.85 -29.23
CA ILE A 330 -13.34 21.47 -28.45
C ILE A 330 -13.27 23.00 -28.59
N ARG A 331 -12.09 23.60 -28.55
CA ARG A 331 -11.89 25.04 -28.72
C ARG A 331 -12.20 25.51 -30.14
N LYS A 332 -11.84 24.73 -31.17
CA LYS A 332 -12.17 24.99 -32.59
C LYS A 332 -13.67 24.89 -32.83
N GLU A 333 -14.34 23.85 -32.33
CA GLU A 333 -15.79 23.69 -32.44
C GLU A 333 -16.54 24.75 -31.61
N SER A 334 -16.06 25.11 -30.42
CA SER A 334 -16.64 26.21 -29.63
C SER A 334 -16.52 27.56 -30.34
N LYS A 335 -15.38 27.85 -30.99
CA LYS A 335 -15.22 29.06 -31.83
C LYS A 335 -16.12 29.03 -33.06
N LYS A 336 -16.27 27.87 -33.70
CA LYS A 336 -17.15 27.68 -34.86
C LYS A 336 -18.62 27.88 -34.46
N GLN A 337 -19.03 27.35 -33.32
CA GLN A 337 -20.36 27.52 -32.74
C GLN A 337 -20.62 28.96 -32.32
N ALA A 338 -19.64 29.63 -31.69
CA ALA A 338 -19.72 31.05 -31.35
C ALA A 338 -19.88 31.94 -32.59
N ASN A 339 -19.12 31.66 -33.66
CA ASN A 339 -19.27 32.35 -34.95
C ASN A 339 -20.62 32.05 -35.63
N LEU A 340 -21.14 30.83 -35.49
CA LEU A 340 -22.48 30.45 -35.97
C LEU A 340 -23.60 31.11 -35.18
N ASN A 341 -23.42 31.31 -33.87
CA ASN A 341 -24.36 32.03 -33.01
C ASN A 341 -24.30 33.54 -33.29
N GLN A 342 -23.12 34.10 -33.55
CA GLN A 342 -22.96 35.50 -33.96
C GLN A 342 -23.61 35.78 -35.33
N ARG A 343 -23.66 34.79 -36.23
CA ARG A 343 -24.42 34.86 -37.50
C ARG A 343 -25.93 34.61 -37.32
N ARG A 344 -26.35 33.88 -36.28
CA ARG A 344 -27.77 33.58 -35.99
C ARG A 344 -28.50 34.63 -35.17
N HIS A 345 -27.84 35.71 -34.74
CA HIS A 345 -28.51 36.91 -34.24
C HIS A 345 -29.21 37.74 -35.34
N ALA A 346 -29.41 37.19 -36.54
CA ALA A 346 -30.20 37.81 -37.58
C ALA A 346 -31.62 37.22 -37.72
N ASP A 347 -31.94 35.98 -37.34
CA ASP A 347 -33.31 35.44 -37.46
C ASP A 347 -33.61 34.31 -36.45
N THR A 348 -34.69 34.51 -35.68
CA THR A 348 -35.54 33.65 -34.80
C THR A 348 -35.00 32.37 -34.11
N ALA A 349 -35.41 32.21 -32.84
CA ALA A 349 -34.81 31.36 -31.81
C ALA A 349 -35.45 29.96 -31.57
N ASP A 350 -36.39 29.47 -32.38
CA ASP A 350 -37.21 28.30 -31.99
C ASP A 350 -36.77 26.92 -32.54
N GLU A 351 -35.69 26.81 -33.32
CA GLU A 351 -35.27 25.52 -33.93
C GLU A 351 -34.03 24.87 -33.28
N PHE A 352 -33.52 25.42 -32.17
CA PHE A 352 -32.16 25.09 -31.68
C PHE A 352 -32.03 23.83 -30.79
N ILE A 353 -33.13 23.28 -30.26
CA ILE A 353 -33.05 22.20 -29.25
C ILE A 353 -32.95 20.78 -29.86
N SER A 354 -33.14 20.59 -31.17
CA SER A 354 -33.18 19.26 -31.79
C SER A 354 -31.83 18.69 -32.28
N THR A 355 -30.78 19.51 -32.42
CA THR A 355 -29.55 19.11 -33.15
C THR A 355 -28.38 18.62 -32.27
N MET A 356 -28.52 18.60 -30.94
CA MET A 356 -27.41 18.25 -30.03
C MET A 356 -27.14 16.74 -29.83
N HIS A 357 -27.95 15.84 -30.41
CA HIS A 357 -27.86 14.39 -30.15
C HIS A 357 -27.16 13.54 -31.24
N GLY A 358 -26.42 14.14 -32.18
CA GLY A 358 -25.96 13.44 -33.39
C GLY A 358 -24.47 13.54 -33.75
N VAL A 359 -23.56 13.73 -32.79
CA VAL A 359 -22.11 13.72 -33.10
C VAL A 359 -21.56 12.31 -32.91
N GLU A 360 -21.65 11.48 -33.93
CA GLU A 360 -20.84 10.25 -34.04
C GLU A 360 -19.40 10.64 -34.45
N LEU A 361 -18.43 10.29 -33.59
CA LEU A 361 -17.01 10.44 -33.87
C LEU A 361 -16.56 9.35 -34.85
N SER A 362 -16.17 9.73 -36.08
CA SER A 362 -15.60 8.80 -37.05
C SER A 362 -14.17 8.39 -36.66
N LYS A 363 -13.95 7.07 -36.63
CA LYS A 363 -12.81 6.37 -36.02
C LYS A 363 -11.50 6.37 -36.84
N GLY A 364 -11.12 7.50 -37.45
CA GLY A 364 -10.05 7.54 -38.46
C GLY A 364 -8.82 8.41 -38.18
N ASP A 365 -8.88 9.38 -37.26
CA ASP A 365 -7.96 10.54 -37.32
C ASP A 365 -7.15 10.83 -36.03
N PHE A 366 -6.96 9.88 -35.12
CA PHE A 366 -6.07 10.11 -33.97
C PHE A 366 -4.69 9.50 -34.26
N PRO A 367 -3.60 10.29 -34.26
CA PRO A 367 -2.26 9.73 -34.29
C PRO A 367 -2.01 8.92 -33.02
N ASP A 368 -1.40 7.74 -33.17
CA ASP A 368 -0.98 6.89 -32.07
C ASP A 368 0.05 7.63 -31.20
N PHE A 369 -0.37 8.12 -30.03
CA PHE A 369 0.53 8.68 -29.03
C PHE A 369 1.06 7.56 -28.13
N LYS A 370 2.38 7.50 -27.90
CA LYS A 370 3.02 6.54 -27.00
C LYS A 370 3.80 7.30 -25.91
N PRO A 371 3.39 7.26 -24.63
CA PRO A 371 4.08 7.91 -23.52
C PRO A 371 5.51 7.43 -23.33
N VAL A 372 5.81 6.18 -23.74
CA VAL A 372 7.16 5.57 -23.77
C VAL A 372 8.19 6.40 -24.54
N GLN A 373 7.74 7.37 -25.34
CA GLN A 373 8.58 8.17 -26.20
C GLN A 373 9.32 9.29 -25.44
N ILE A 374 8.76 9.80 -24.34
CA ILE A 374 9.41 10.84 -23.53
C ILE A 374 10.66 10.29 -22.83
N GLY A 375 11.84 10.81 -23.16
CA GLY A 375 13.10 10.39 -22.55
C GLY A 375 13.60 9.02 -23.03
N ASP A 376 13.18 8.57 -24.22
CA ASP A 376 13.64 7.33 -24.86
C ASP A 376 14.97 7.47 -25.63
N GLY A 377 15.52 8.69 -25.68
CA GLY A 377 16.77 9.04 -26.38
C GLY A 377 16.59 9.33 -27.87
N VAL A 378 15.35 9.41 -28.38
CA VAL A 378 15.04 9.69 -29.80
C VAL A 378 14.06 10.85 -29.88
N CYS A 379 14.49 12.03 -30.30
CA CYS A 379 13.59 13.17 -30.47
C CYS A 379 12.33 12.88 -31.31
N GLN A 380 11.15 12.92 -30.69
CA GLN A 380 9.85 12.95 -31.34
C GLN A 380 9.31 14.37 -31.40
N LYS A 381 9.23 14.90 -32.62
CA LYS A 381 8.82 16.29 -32.88
C LYS A 381 7.43 16.64 -32.34
N GLU A 382 6.55 15.66 -32.21
CA GLU A 382 5.22 15.83 -31.62
C GLU A 382 5.25 16.06 -30.10
N LEU A 383 6.34 15.68 -29.43
CA LEU A 383 6.59 15.82 -27.98
C LEU A 383 7.64 16.89 -27.66
N ASP A 384 8.20 17.53 -28.68
CA ASP A 384 9.11 18.68 -28.60
C ASP A 384 8.36 19.98 -28.22
N THR A 385 7.67 19.95 -27.08
CA THR A 385 6.99 21.11 -26.50
C THR A 385 7.47 21.33 -25.08
N LEU A 386 7.33 22.57 -24.60
CA LEU A 386 7.74 22.94 -23.25
C LEU A 386 6.98 22.14 -22.18
N GLU A 387 5.71 21.81 -22.43
CA GLU A 387 4.85 21.02 -21.54
C GLU A 387 5.30 19.55 -21.40
N CYS A 388 5.98 19.03 -22.43
CA CYS A 388 6.56 17.68 -22.47
C CYS A 388 8.07 17.70 -22.17
N ASN A 389 8.58 18.83 -21.66
CA ASN A 389 10.00 19.06 -21.40
C ASN A 389 10.90 18.69 -22.59
N PHE A 390 10.49 19.11 -23.79
CA PHE A 390 11.22 18.85 -25.03
C PHE A 390 11.53 17.36 -25.22
N ASP A 391 10.49 16.54 -25.07
CA ASP A 391 10.56 15.09 -25.18
C ASP A 391 11.51 14.45 -24.14
N GLY A 392 11.39 14.88 -22.87
CA GLY A 392 12.28 14.40 -21.81
C GLY A 392 13.74 14.81 -22.04
N ASN A 393 13.96 15.94 -22.72
CA ASN A 393 15.22 16.45 -23.27
C ASN A 393 15.77 15.72 -24.52
N ASP A 394 15.09 14.72 -25.08
CA ASP A 394 15.61 14.02 -26.26
C ASP A 394 15.70 14.91 -27.50
N CYS A 395 14.88 15.96 -27.56
CA CYS A 395 14.90 16.97 -28.63
C CYS A 395 15.85 18.14 -28.39
N THR A 396 16.49 18.20 -27.22
CA THR A 396 17.40 19.32 -26.88
C THR A 396 18.76 19.23 -27.58
N ASP A 397 19.13 18.05 -28.10
CA ASP A 397 20.44 17.78 -28.70
C ASP A 397 20.52 17.96 -30.24
N VAL A 398 19.53 18.59 -30.88
CA VAL A 398 19.55 18.81 -32.35
C VAL A 398 19.58 20.28 -32.77
N ASN A 399 19.94 21.19 -31.88
CA ASN A 399 20.31 22.54 -32.28
C ASN A 399 21.83 22.71 -32.41
N GLU A 400 22.34 22.36 -33.60
CA GLU A 400 23.40 23.10 -34.29
C GLU A 400 23.03 24.59 -34.57
N ASN A 401 21.93 25.10 -33.99
CA ASN A 401 21.64 26.53 -33.84
C ASN A 401 21.89 26.96 -32.39
N ASP A 402 23.13 26.83 -31.96
CA ASP A 402 24.00 27.94 -31.59
C ASP A 402 23.28 29.31 -31.60
N ASP A 403 22.64 29.71 -30.50
CA ASP A 403 22.08 31.06 -30.35
C ASP A 403 23.21 32.11 -30.27
N CYS A 404 24.45 31.67 -30.06
CA CYS A 404 25.64 32.49 -30.29
C CYS A 404 25.74 32.91 -31.77
N ASN A 405 25.32 32.07 -32.73
CA ASN A 405 25.46 32.35 -34.18
C ASN A 405 24.53 33.44 -34.73
N THR A 406 23.50 33.87 -34.00
CA THR A 406 22.59 34.91 -34.49
C THR A 406 23.29 36.29 -34.52
N LEU A 407 24.29 36.50 -33.65
CA LEU A 407 25.22 37.64 -33.72
C LEU A 407 26.34 37.43 -34.77
N TYR A 408 26.69 36.18 -35.09
CA TYR A 408 27.80 35.83 -35.99
C TYR A 408 27.61 36.23 -37.45
N LYS A 409 26.37 36.36 -37.93
CA LYS A 409 26.14 36.60 -39.37
C LYS A 409 26.41 38.02 -39.82
N LYS A 410 26.72 38.96 -38.92
CA LYS A 410 26.85 40.36 -39.30
C LYS A 410 28.27 40.81 -39.63
N ASP A 411 29.32 40.25 -39.03
CA ASP A 411 30.73 40.61 -39.30
C ASP A 411 31.67 39.47 -38.84
N ASN A 412 32.90 39.39 -39.38
CA ASN A 412 33.89 38.30 -39.24
C ASN A 412 34.39 37.97 -37.80
N TYR A 413 33.51 37.59 -36.86
CA TYR A 413 33.85 37.32 -35.45
C TYR A 413 34.23 35.86 -35.14
N LYS A 414 34.35 34.99 -36.14
CA LYS A 414 34.68 33.56 -35.92
C LYS A 414 36.07 33.31 -35.29
N PHE A 415 36.94 34.31 -35.26
CA PHE A 415 38.29 34.20 -34.71
C PHE A 415 38.41 34.60 -33.24
N LYS A 416 37.28 34.89 -32.57
CA LYS A 416 37.25 35.58 -31.28
C LYS A 416 36.93 34.69 -30.07
N LEU A 417 36.13 33.63 -30.24
CA LEU A 417 35.86 32.69 -29.15
C LEU A 417 37.12 31.92 -28.75
N GLY A 418 37.58 32.10 -27.51
CA GLY A 418 38.74 31.37 -27.00
C GLY A 418 40.06 31.84 -27.62
N ASP A 419 40.15 33.10 -28.04
CA ASP A 419 41.35 33.67 -28.65
C ASP A 419 42.36 34.23 -27.63
N GLY A 420 42.00 34.22 -26.35
CA GLY A 420 42.79 34.71 -25.23
C GLY A 420 42.54 36.19 -24.89
N GLU A 421 41.67 36.90 -25.62
CA GLU A 421 41.20 38.25 -25.31
C GLU A 421 39.72 38.21 -24.92
N CYS A 422 39.36 38.82 -23.78
CA CYS A 422 37.96 38.85 -23.33
C CYS A 422 37.08 39.72 -24.25
N ASP A 423 36.19 39.10 -25.00
CA ASP A 423 35.12 39.75 -25.76
C ASP A 423 33.82 39.76 -24.96
N ILE A 424 33.54 40.90 -24.33
CA ILE A 424 32.34 41.12 -23.48
C ILE A 424 30.99 40.78 -24.14
N PHE A 425 30.92 40.75 -25.47
CA PHE A 425 29.71 40.36 -26.21
C PHE A 425 29.54 38.84 -26.34
N MET A 426 30.63 38.07 -26.21
CA MET A 426 30.65 36.60 -26.22
C MET A 426 30.66 36.01 -24.80
N ASN A 427 30.82 36.84 -23.77
CA ASN A 427 30.84 36.42 -22.37
C ASN A 427 29.43 36.23 -21.78
N THR A 428 28.61 35.37 -22.39
CA THR A 428 27.30 34.94 -21.86
C THR A 428 27.26 33.43 -21.68
N ALA A 429 26.28 32.94 -20.91
CA ALA A 429 26.14 31.49 -20.66
C ALA A 429 25.87 30.71 -21.94
N GLU A 430 25.16 31.29 -22.89
CA GLU A 430 24.81 30.69 -24.19
C GLU A 430 26.01 30.60 -25.14
N CYS A 431 27.05 31.41 -24.91
CA CYS A 431 28.31 31.42 -25.68
C CYS A 431 29.48 30.83 -24.86
N ASP A 432 29.19 30.00 -23.86
CA ASP A 432 30.16 29.30 -23.02
C ASP A 432 31.21 30.25 -22.37
N TRP A 433 30.76 31.45 -22.01
CA TRP A 433 31.56 32.50 -21.35
C TRP A 433 32.87 32.83 -22.06
N ASP A 434 32.81 32.97 -23.39
CA ASP A 434 33.97 33.25 -24.24
C ASP A 434 35.12 32.24 -24.05
N HIS A 435 34.76 30.97 -23.85
CA HIS A 435 35.68 29.86 -23.51
C HIS A 435 36.63 30.16 -22.34
N GLY A 436 36.20 31.06 -21.44
CA GLY A 436 36.93 31.40 -20.23
C GLY A 436 37.89 32.58 -20.36
N ASP A 437 37.99 33.25 -21.52
CA ASP A 437 38.90 34.39 -21.72
C ASP A 437 38.55 35.58 -20.80
N CYS A 438 37.27 35.68 -20.42
CA CYS A 438 36.75 36.72 -19.52
C CYS A 438 36.75 36.36 -18.02
N LEU A 439 37.21 35.16 -17.62
CA LEU A 439 37.14 34.71 -16.23
C LEU A 439 37.98 35.58 -15.27
N SER A 440 39.10 36.13 -15.76
CA SER A 440 39.94 37.03 -14.95
C SER A 440 39.27 38.37 -14.64
N ALA A 441 38.25 38.79 -15.41
CA ALA A 441 37.48 40.00 -15.17
C ALA A 441 36.25 39.75 -14.26
N ASN A 442 35.64 38.56 -14.36
CA ASN A 442 34.47 38.18 -13.57
C ASN A 442 34.77 38.01 -12.07
N ASP A 443 36.01 37.67 -11.69
CA ASP A 443 36.43 37.59 -10.27
C ASP A 443 36.46 38.94 -9.54
N SER A 444 36.22 40.07 -10.23
CA SER A 444 36.18 41.41 -9.62
C SER A 444 34.76 41.92 -9.29
N PHE A 445 33.70 41.18 -9.66
CA PHE A 445 32.32 41.51 -9.33
C PHE A 445 31.68 40.40 -8.48
N ASP A 446 31.71 40.59 -7.17
CA ASP A 446 31.09 39.72 -6.16
C ASP A 446 29.55 39.86 -6.24
N ILE A 447 28.90 39.14 -7.17
CA ILE A 447 27.43 39.03 -7.21
C ILE A 447 27.02 38.08 -6.09
N LYS A 448 26.65 38.67 -4.95
CA LYS A 448 25.96 37.94 -3.88
C LYS A 448 24.57 37.54 -4.37
N VAL A 449 24.38 36.25 -4.62
CA VAL A 449 23.05 35.65 -4.79
C VAL A 449 22.38 35.61 -3.42
N TYR A 450 21.31 36.39 -3.25
CA TYR A 450 20.51 36.42 -2.03
C TYR A 450 19.34 35.44 -2.18
N ASN A 451 19.30 34.40 -1.34
CA ASN A 451 18.11 33.55 -1.22
C ASN A 451 17.08 34.25 -0.32
N VAL A 452 15.83 34.33 -0.76
CA VAL A 452 14.69 34.86 0.00
C VAL A 452 13.87 33.72 0.62
N ASP A 453 13.35 33.92 1.83
CA ASP A 453 12.46 32.98 2.53
C ASP A 453 10.99 33.40 2.38
N CYS A 454 10.20 32.56 1.71
CA CYS A 454 8.80 32.76 1.39
C CYS A 454 7.91 31.86 2.24
N GLY A 455 7.77 32.22 3.52
CA GLY A 455 6.85 31.53 4.43
C GLY A 455 7.21 30.07 4.67
N GLY A 456 8.51 29.73 4.70
CA GLY A 456 9.01 28.37 4.96
C GLY A 456 9.67 27.68 3.75
N HIS A 457 9.74 28.34 2.59
CA HIS A 457 10.43 27.87 1.39
C HIS A 457 11.46 28.89 0.90
N LYS A 458 12.60 28.43 0.37
CA LYS A 458 13.63 29.33 -0.18
C LYS A 458 13.42 29.54 -1.68
N ALA A 459 13.49 30.80 -2.14
CA ALA A 459 13.45 31.16 -3.56
C ALA A 459 14.63 32.07 -3.93
N LEU A 460 14.99 32.11 -5.22
CA LEU A 460 16.10 32.93 -5.71
C LEU A 460 15.74 34.42 -5.82
N THR A 461 14.46 34.73 -6.05
CA THR A 461 13.94 36.10 -6.14
C THR A 461 12.50 36.15 -5.61
N CYS A 462 12.03 37.32 -5.12
CA CYS A 462 10.63 37.45 -4.63
C CYS A 462 9.60 37.09 -5.75
N GLY A 463 9.96 37.22 -7.04
CA GLY A 463 9.09 36.89 -8.18
C GLY A 463 8.90 35.40 -8.46
N GLN A 464 9.69 34.54 -7.83
CA GLN A 464 9.61 33.07 -7.98
C GLN A 464 8.87 32.38 -6.84
N CYS A 465 8.26 33.13 -5.93
CA CYS A 465 7.43 32.54 -4.89
C CYS A 465 6.04 32.24 -5.47
N VAL A 466 5.84 30.98 -5.86
CA VAL A 466 4.63 30.52 -6.57
C VAL A 466 3.49 30.20 -5.59
N PHE A 467 2.29 30.59 -6.02
CA PHE A 467 0.97 30.51 -5.39
C PHE A 467 0.63 29.24 -4.58
N ALA A 468 -0.05 29.43 -3.44
CA ALA A 468 -0.90 28.42 -2.84
C ALA A 468 -2.24 28.30 -3.61
N PRO A 469 -2.84 27.11 -3.74
CA PRO A 469 -4.10 26.91 -4.46
C PRO A 469 -5.24 27.63 -3.73
N GLY A 470 -5.73 28.75 -4.30
CA GLY A 470 -6.81 29.53 -3.71
C GLY A 470 -6.90 31.00 -4.14
N GLY A 471 -5.84 31.56 -4.74
CA GLY A 471 -5.93 32.83 -5.48
C GLY A 471 -6.26 34.09 -4.65
N GLN A 472 -6.11 34.08 -3.32
CA GLN A 472 -6.11 35.30 -2.52
C GLN A 472 -4.69 35.66 -2.08
N ILE A 473 -4.28 36.89 -2.42
CA ILE A 473 -3.02 37.49 -2.02
C ILE A 473 -3.22 38.02 -0.60
N ASP A 474 -2.59 37.39 0.39
CA ASP A 474 -2.53 37.90 1.76
C ASP A 474 -1.16 38.57 1.96
N PRO A 475 -1.10 39.89 2.20
CA PRO A 475 0.15 40.63 2.43
C PRO A 475 1.01 40.07 3.56
N ASP A 476 0.42 39.36 4.52
CA ASP A 476 1.07 38.85 5.72
C ASP A 476 1.92 37.57 5.48
N LEU A 477 1.92 37.01 4.27
CA LEU A 477 2.65 35.77 3.91
C LEU A 477 4.13 35.96 3.56
N CYS A 478 4.60 37.19 3.35
CA CYS A 478 6.03 37.47 3.19
C CYS A 478 6.65 37.70 4.58
N GLY A 479 7.59 36.84 4.98
CA GLY A 479 8.22 36.83 6.31
C GLY A 479 9.14 38.02 6.64
N GLY A 480 8.85 39.22 6.16
CA GLY A 480 9.57 40.46 6.49
C GLY A 480 10.71 40.85 5.54
N ASP A 481 11.03 40.03 4.53
CA ASP A 481 12.18 40.27 3.63
C ASP A 481 11.85 40.97 2.29
N CYS A 482 10.55 41.14 1.96
CA CYS A 482 10.11 41.88 0.77
C CYS A 482 9.05 42.94 1.19
N GLU A 483 9.07 44.11 0.54
CA GLU A 483 8.09 45.19 0.75
C GLU A 483 7.14 45.26 -0.47
N TRP A 484 5.84 45.42 -0.21
CA TRP A 484 4.83 45.53 -1.25
C TRP A 484 4.70 46.99 -1.72
N ASP A 485 4.82 47.22 -3.04
CA ASP A 485 4.50 48.51 -3.66
C ASP A 485 2.97 48.68 -3.81
N GLU A 486 2.49 49.92 -3.97
CA GLU A 486 1.07 50.28 -4.12
C GLU A 486 0.36 49.56 -5.30
N ASP A 487 1.15 49.01 -6.23
CA ASP A 487 0.69 48.22 -7.37
C ASP A 487 0.60 46.69 -7.12
N ASN A 488 0.72 46.22 -5.87
CA ASN A 488 0.77 44.79 -5.50
C ASN A 488 1.91 44.00 -6.16
N PHE A 489 3.09 44.61 -6.27
CA PHE A 489 4.32 43.91 -6.66
C PHE A 489 5.26 43.79 -5.47
N CYS A 490 5.74 42.56 -5.22
CA CYS A 490 6.68 42.27 -4.16
C CYS A 490 8.10 42.64 -4.62
N ARG A 491 8.74 43.64 -4.01
CA ARG A 491 10.12 44.05 -4.34
C ARG A 491 11.07 43.75 -3.19
N GLY A 492 12.28 43.31 -3.53
CA GLY A 492 13.35 43.10 -2.55
C GLY A 492 13.87 44.44 -2.00
N ALA A 493 14.11 44.50 -0.70
CA ALA A 493 14.41 45.73 0.05
C ALA A 493 15.68 46.51 -0.35
N ASN A 494 16.46 46.08 -1.36
CA ASN A 494 17.74 46.68 -1.74
C ASN A 494 17.90 47.04 -3.23
N GLN A 495 16.82 47.14 -4.02
CA GLN A 495 16.92 47.68 -5.37
C GLN A 495 16.91 49.22 -5.35
N LEU A 496 18.10 49.82 -5.52
CA LEU A 496 18.30 51.26 -5.68
C LEU A 496 17.51 51.80 -6.87
N ILE A 497 16.62 52.75 -6.60
CA ILE A 497 15.94 53.56 -7.63
C ILE A 497 16.92 54.60 -8.15
N SER A 498 17.27 54.55 -9.45
CA SER A 498 17.74 55.74 -10.14
C SER A 498 16.54 56.61 -10.51
N LYS A 499 16.26 57.66 -9.72
CA LYS A 499 15.45 58.79 -10.20
C LYS A 499 16.16 60.09 -9.83
N GLY A 500 16.33 60.91 -10.86
CA GLY A 500 17.00 62.19 -10.79
C GLY A 500 16.29 63.17 -9.84
N HIS A 501 17.14 64.01 -9.26
CA HIS A 501 16.87 65.28 -8.59
C HIS A 501 15.53 65.96 -8.94
N THR A 502 14.77 66.36 -7.92
CA THR A 502 14.81 67.73 -7.36
C THR A 502 14.04 67.81 -6.03
N ASP A 503 14.76 68.23 -4.99
CA ASP A 503 14.40 69.23 -3.97
C ASP A 503 13.27 69.05 -2.93
N ILE A 504 13.74 69.06 -1.67
CA ILE A 504 13.30 69.88 -0.51
C ILE A 504 12.52 69.19 0.65
N PHE A 505 13.31 69.03 1.74
CA PHE A 505 13.03 69.25 3.17
C PHE A 505 12.10 68.32 3.99
N ALA A 506 12.78 67.68 4.95
CA ALA A 506 12.56 67.72 6.41
C ALA A 506 11.67 66.69 7.10
N ASP A 507 12.18 66.29 8.28
CA ASP A 507 11.48 65.78 9.45
C ASP A 507 10.95 64.34 9.44
N TYR A 508 11.72 63.40 10.03
CA TYR A 508 11.56 63.05 11.46
C TYR A 508 12.56 61.95 11.86
N SER A 509 13.59 62.37 12.59
CA SER A 509 14.45 61.52 13.41
C SER A 509 13.99 61.66 14.87
N GLU A 510 13.33 60.65 15.47
CA GLU A 510 13.17 60.66 16.94
C GLU A 510 12.88 59.30 17.63
N SER A 511 13.09 58.15 16.98
CA SER A 511 12.73 56.85 17.59
C SER A 511 13.90 55.87 17.79
N PHE A 512 15.12 56.23 17.41
CA PHE A 512 16.25 55.28 17.34
C PHE A 512 17.32 55.43 18.45
N PHE A 513 17.26 56.44 19.31
CA PHE A 513 18.31 56.69 20.32
C PHE A 513 17.88 56.54 21.80
N LYS A 514 16.74 55.89 22.09
CA LYS A 514 16.29 55.69 23.49
C LYS A 514 16.24 54.23 23.97
N ALA A 515 16.79 53.29 23.22
CA ALA A 515 16.81 51.86 23.59
C ALA A 515 18.23 51.26 23.70
N LEU A 516 19.29 52.07 23.64
CA LEU A 516 20.69 51.62 23.65
C LEU A 516 21.55 52.27 24.76
N GLU A 517 20.97 52.47 25.95
CA GLU A 517 21.74 52.95 27.13
C GLU A 517 21.51 52.15 28.43
N ASP A 518 21.05 50.90 28.35
CA ASP A 518 20.86 50.07 29.57
C ASP A 518 21.34 48.61 29.46
N ARG A 519 22.29 48.30 28.56
CA ARG A 519 23.03 47.02 28.59
C ARG A 519 24.51 47.20 28.23
N LYS A 520 25.31 47.61 29.21
CA LYS A 520 26.58 46.97 29.64
C LYS A 520 27.43 47.93 30.48
N LYS A 521 27.38 47.71 31.80
CA LYS A 521 28.62 47.65 32.60
C LYS A 521 29.27 46.30 32.29
N CYS A 522 30.59 46.36 32.08
CA CYS A 522 31.53 45.32 31.63
C CYS A 522 31.57 45.07 30.12
#